data_AF-A0A942IN39-F1
#
_entry.id   AF-A0A942IN39-F1
#
_cell.length_a   1.000
_cell.length_b   1.000
_cell.length_c   1.000
_cell.angle_alpha   90.00
_cell.angle_beta   90.00
_cell.angle_gamma   90.00
#
_symmetry.space_group_name_H-M   'P 1'
#
loop_
_entity.id
_entity.type
_entity.pdbx_description
1 polymer ?
#
loop_
_entity_poly.entity_id
_entity_poly.type
_entity_poly.pdbx_seq_one_letter_code
_entity_poly.pdbx_strand_id
1 'polypeptide(L)'
;MRRLILVLSLSGLIWMTSCDKSQKHFKIDALMRSYFSFGNGSTWTYYSLSDSADKEQIVVQDRTEGKMVWDAFDQEFIQVDLASDKDSIYKLRVIADDQNTSRAVMFVKDTFFKHTMDWSCASGILSGIKGSGDSFTLHPSMTIAGKTYANVVELKPLHSVVYRKIFLAQNIGIVRKELLSGKTYVLKSYSVQ
;
A
#
# COMPACT_ATOMS: atom_id res chain seq x y z
N MET A 1 43.81 -55.21 -33.51
CA MET A 1 42.48 -55.27 -34.16
C MET A 1 41.46 -55.78 -33.14
N ARG A 2 40.35 -55.05 -32.93
CA ARG A 2 38.97 -55.49 -32.55
C ARG A 2 38.85 -56.54 -31.40
N ARG A 3 38.11 -56.37 -30.29
CA ARG A 3 36.86 -55.61 -30.01
C ARG A 3 36.74 -55.28 -28.51
N LEU A 4 36.13 -54.12 -28.25
CA LEU A 4 35.51 -53.67 -27.01
C LEU A 4 34.34 -54.61 -26.63
N ILE A 5 34.17 -54.95 -25.35
CA ILE A 5 32.86 -55.30 -24.78
C ILE A 5 32.61 -54.39 -23.58
N LEU A 6 31.67 -53.47 -23.79
CA LEU A 6 31.05 -52.59 -22.82
C LEU A 6 29.97 -53.39 -22.09
N VAL A 7 30.00 -53.45 -20.76
CA VAL A 7 28.85 -53.88 -19.95
C VAL A 7 28.30 -52.64 -19.25
N LEU A 8 27.24 -52.09 -19.82
CA LEU A 8 26.41 -51.05 -19.24
C LEU A 8 25.58 -51.67 -18.09
N SER A 9 25.94 -51.39 -16.84
CA SER A 9 25.03 -51.58 -15.72
C SER A 9 24.04 -50.41 -15.68
N LEU A 10 22.94 -50.62 -16.39
CA LEU A 10 21.68 -49.90 -16.34
C LEU A 10 21.02 -50.14 -14.98
N SER A 11 20.97 -49.15 -14.08
CA SER A 11 19.87 -48.91 -13.13
C SER A 11 20.26 -47.87 -12.08
N GLY A 12 19.40 -46.86 -11.91
CA GLY A 12 19.58 -45.81 -10.91
C GLY A 12 19.33 -44.39 -11.40
N LEU A 13 18.53 -44.18 -12.46
CA LEU A 13 17.86 -42.89 -12.62
C LEU A 13 16.87 -42.74 -11.47
N ILE A 14 17.33 -42.15 -10.37
CA ILE A 14 16.44 -41.52 -9.40
C ILE A 14 15.83 -40.34 -10.16
N TRP A 15 14.65 -40.57 -10.72
CA TRP A 15 13.74 -39.50 -11.05
C TRP A 15 13.39 -38.82 -9.73
N MET A 16 14.21 -37.85 -9.32
CA MET A 16 13.70 -36.77 -8.50
C MET A 16 12.79 -35.97 -9.42
N THR A 17 11.56 -36.45 -9.59
CA THR A 17 10.45 -35.54 -9.84
C THR A 17 10.34 -34.72 -8.56
N SER A 18 11.17 -33.67 -8.46
CA SER A 18 10.82 -32.51 -7.68
C SER A 18 9.49 -32.07 -8.28
N CYS A 19 8.40 -32.51 -7.67
CA CYS A 19 7.10 -31.94 -7.90
C CYS A 19 7.28 -30.51 -7.37
N ASP A 20 7.72 -29.63 -8.28
CA ASP A 20 7.85 -28.21 -8.01
C ASP A 20 6.44 -27.80 -7.59
N LYS A 21 6.22 -27.72 -6.29
CA LYS A 21 5.01 -27.10 -5.76
C LYS A 21 5.18 -25.66 -6.20
N SER A 22 4.64 -25.33 -7.37
CA SER A 22 4.64 -23.99 -7.91
C SER A 22 4.08 -23.10 -6.82
N GLN A 23 4.97 -22.39 -6.13
CA GLN A 23 4.58 -21.57 -5.00
C GLN A 23 3.61 -20.53 -5.57
N LYS A 24 2.38 -20.49 -5.05
CA LYS A 24 1.40 -19.53 -5.56
C LYS A 24 1.95 -18.13 -5.29
N HIS A 25 2.03 -17.34 -6.35
CA HIS A 25 2.54 -15.98 -6.29
C HIS A 25 1.38 -14.99 -6.43
N PHE A 26 1.23 -14.14 -5.42
CA PHE A 26 0.21 -13.10 -5.35
C PHE A 26 0.84 -11.74 -5.62
N LYS A 27 0.26 -11.03 -6.59
CA LYS A 27 0.71 -9.71 -7.01
C LYS A 27 -0.25 -8.65 -6.51
N ILE A 28 0.27 -7.44 -6.27
CA ILE A 28 -0.57 -6.30 -5.92
C ILE A 28 -1.37 -5.89 -7.15
N ASP A 29 -2.67 -5.67 -6.98
CA ASP A 29 -3.56 -5.19 -8.02
C ASP A 29 -3.07 -3.84 -8.56
N ALA A 30 -3.09 -3.67 -9.89
CA ALA A 30 -2.58 -2.47 -10.55
C ALA A 30 -3.31 -1.19 -10.09
N LEU A 31 -4.63 -1.27 -9.84
CA LEU A 31 -5.39 -0.16 -9.31
C LEU A 31 -4.92 0.18 -7.90
N MET A 32 -4.74 -0.81 -7.03
CA MET A 32 -4.21 -0.55 -5.68
C MET A 32 -2.81 0.07 -5.74
N ARG A 33 -1.91 -0.49 -6.56
CA ARG A 33 -0.54 -0.01 -6.75
C ARG A 33 -0.49 1.46 -7.18
N SER A 34 -1.46 1.91 -7.97
CA SER A 34 -1.52 3.32 -8.43
C SER A 34 -1.80 4.35 -7.33
N TYR A 35 -2.21 3.94 -6.12
CA TYR A 35 -2.29 4.84 -4.96
C TYR A 35 -0.96 4.93 -4.18
N PHE A 36 0.04 4.12 -4.53
CA PHE A 36 1.35 4.04 -3.90
C PHE A 36 2.50 4.18 -4.92
N SER A 37 2.21 4.80 -6.07
CA SER A 37 3.14 4.99 -7.21
C SER A 37 4.06 6.20 -7.05
N PHE A 38 4.60 6.41 -5.85
CA PHE A 38 5.53 7.50 -5.55
C PHE A 38 6.82 6.97 -4.94
N GLY A 39 7.97 7.49 -5.37
CA GLY A 39 9.31 7.13 -4.93
C GLY A 39 9.85 7.95 -3.75
N ASN A 40 11.08 7.62 -3.33
CA ASN A 40 11.82 8.36 -2.31
C ASN A 40 11.96 9.84 -2.69
N GLY A 41 11.85 10.74 -1.72
CA GLY A 41 11.91 12.18 -1.97
C GLY A 41 10.63 12.78 -2.55
N SER A 42 9.57 11.98 -2.80
CA SER A 42 8.26 12.54 -3.10
C SER A 42 7.76 13.37 -1.92
N THR A 43 7.10 14.50 -2.19
CA THR A 43 6.68 15.47 -1.17
C THR A 43 5.22 15.90 -1.35
N TRP A 44 4.57 16.17 -0.22
CA TRP A 44 3.24 16.77 -0.16
C TRP A 44 3.26 17.92 0.84
N THR A 45 2.74 19.08 0.42
CA THR A 45 2.58 20.25 1.30
C THR A 45 1.11 20.51 1.51
N TYR A 46 0.69 20.52 2.77
CA TYR A 46 -0.67 20.76 3.21
C TYR A 46 -0.79 22.10 3.91
N TYR A 47 -2.02 22.64 3.92
CA TYR A 47 -2.40 23.75 4.79
C TYR A 47 -3.72 23.43 5.49
N SER A 48 -3.91 24.00 6.68
CA SER A 48 -5.18 23.91 7.37
C SER A 48 -6.23 24.79 6.70
N LEU A 49 -7.44 24.27 6.51
CA LEU A 49 -8.57 25.07 6.02
C LEU A 49 -8.99 26.18 7.00
N SER A 50 -8.71 26.00 8.29
CA SER A 50 -9.03 27.00 9.32
C SER A 50 -7.94 28.09 9.45
N ASP A 51 -6.73 27.81 8.99
CA ASP A 51 -5.57 28.71 9.08
C ASP A 51 -4.55 28.35 8.00
N SER A 52 -4.43 29.19 6.97
CA SER A 52 -3.50 28.96 5.86
C SER A 52 -2.02 29.11 6.22
N ALA A 53 -1.70 29.69 7.39
CA ALA A 53 -0.35 29.74 7.93
C ALA A 53 0.06 28.41 8.59
N ASP A 54 -0.91 27.65 9.13
CA ASP A 54 -0.71 26.30 9.65
C ASP A 54 -0.48 25.32 8.49
N LYS A 55 0.79 25.03 8.21
CA LYS A 55 1.24 24.15 7.13
C LYS A 55 1.88 22.89 7.67
N GLU A 56 1.88 21.86 6.86
CA GLU A 56 2.58 20.60 7.14
C GLU A 56 3.18 20.08 5.85
N GLN A 57 4.43 19.65 5.91
CA GLN A 57 5.09 18.96 4.81
C GLN A 57 5.28 17.49 5.18
N ILE A 58 4.91 16.62 4.24
CA ILE A 58 5.19 15.19 4.30
C ILE A 58 6.18 14.84 3.19
N VAL A 59 7.19 14.03 3.53
CA VAL A 59 8.23 13.57 2.61
C VAL A 59 8.36 12.05 2.69
N VAL A 60 8.45 11.37 1.54
CA VAL A 60 8.85 9.95 1.50
C VAL A 60 10.32 9.85 1.87
N GLN A 61 10.62 9.21 2.99
CA GLN A 61 12.00 8.94 3.42
C GLN A 61 12.50 7.61 2.89
N ASP A 62 11.66 6.57 2.97
CA ASP A 62 12.03 5.24 2.54
C ASP A 62 10.85 4.56 1.84
N ARG A 63 11.16 3.89 0.74
CA ARG A 63 10.23 3.11 -0.06
C ARG A 63 10.90 1.77 -0.28
N THR A 64 10.26 0.75 0.26
CA THR A 64 10.67 -0.64 0.06
C THR A 64 9.59 -1.36 -0.73
N GLU A 65 9.96 -2.05 -1.80
CA GLU A 65 9.05 -2.99 -2.46
C GLU A 65 9.78 -4.30 -2.71
N GLY A 66 9.02 -5.39 -2.75
CA GLY A 66 9.61 -6.70 -2.98
C GLY A 66 8.61 -7.83 -2.81
N LYS A 67 9.15 -9.01 -2.52
CA LYS A 67 8.39 -10.22 -2.27
C LYS A 67 8.71 -10.73 -0.88
N MET A 68 7.72 -11.25 -0.18
CA MET A 68 7.88 -11.95 1.09
C MET A 68 7.16 -13.29 1.05
N VAL A 69 7.68 -14.26 1.78
CA VAL A 69 7.03 -15.55 1.96
C VAL A 69 6.19 -15.49 3.24
N TRP A 70 4.88 -15.64 3.10
CA TRP A 70 3.95 -15.71 4.23
C TRP A 70 3.00 -16.90 4.03
N ASP A 71 2.85 -17.75 5.04
CA ASP A 71 2.02 -18.97 5.00
C ASP A 71 2.22 -19.83 3.74
N ALA A 72 3.48 -20.00 3.33
CA ALA A 72 3.91 -20.75 2.14
C ALA A 72 3.48 -20.13 0.78
N PHE A 73 3.16 -18.85 0.75
CA PHE A 73 2.84 -18.10 -0.46
C PHE A 73 3.83 -16.96 -0.71
N ASP A 74 4.16 -16.71 -1.97
CA ASP A 74 4.96 -15.55 -2.38
C ASP A 74 4.06 -14.33 -2.58
N GLN A 75 4.18 -13.33 -1.72
CA GLN A 75 3.34 -12.14 -1.74
C GLN A 75 4.15 -10.89 -2.06
N GLU A 76 3.67 -10.08 -3.02
CA GLU A 76 4.22 -8.74 -3.25
C GLU A 76 3.85 -7.79 -2.10
N PHE A 77 4.77 -6.89 -1.76
CA PHE A 77 4.51 -5.78 -0.85
C PHE A 77 5.10 -4.47 -1.37
N ILE A 78 4.49 -3.36 -0.98
CA ILE A 78 5.08 -2.01 -1.05
C ILE A 78 4.93 -1.40 0.33
N GLN A 79 5.99 -0.81 0.84
CA GLN A 79 6.01 -0.03 2.07
C GLN A 79 6.59 1.35 1.77
N VAL A 80 5.98 2.37 2.36
CA VAL A 80 6.46 3.75 2.28
C VAL A 80 6.46 4.38 3.67
N ASP A 81 7.62 4.83 4.11
CA ASP A 81 7.81 5.62 5.33
C ASP A 81 7.77 7.10 4.96
N LEU A 82 6.86 7.81 5.62
CA LEU A 82 6.55 9.21 5.40
C LEU A 82 6.94 9.99 6.65
N ALA A 83 7.79 10.99 6.52
CA ALA A 83 8.11 11.91 7.61
C ALA A 83 7.34 13.22 7.46
N SER A 84 6.74 13.66 8.55
CA SER A 84 6.19 15.01 8.69
C SER A 84 7.17 15.94 9.41
N ASP A 85 7.14 17.21 9.03
CA ASP A 85 7.77 18.32 9.76
C ASP A 85 7.13 18.63 11.12
N LYS A 86 6.04 17.94 11.49
CA LYS A 86 5.35 18.03 12.79
C LYS A 86 5.54 16.79 13.66
N ASP A 87 6.73 16.18 13.60
CA ASP A 87 7.15 15.02 14.40
C ASP A 87 6.28 13.75 14.22
N SER A 88 5.50 13.66 13.14
CA SER A 88 4.71 12.46 12.83
C SER A 88 5.38 11.64 11.73
N ILE A 89 5.82 10.42 12.04
CA ILE A 89 6.22 9.46 11.02
C ILE A 89 5.02 8.55 10.72
N TYR A 90 4.58 8.54 9.47
CA TYR A 90 3.57 7.62 8.97
C TYR A 90 4.23 6.49 8.20
N LYS A 91 3.62 5.31 8.22
CA LYS A 91 4.00 4.21 7.35
C LYS A 91 2.78 3.76 6.57
N LEU A 92 2.89 3.73 5.25
CA LEU A 92 1.92 3.13 4.36
C LEU A 92 2.43 1.76 3.93
N ARG A 93 1.61 0.72 4.00
CA ARG A 93 1.98 -0.61 3.51
C ARG A 93 0.83 -1.20 2.72
N VAL A 94 1.13 -1.77 1.56
CA VAL A 94 0.22 -2.62 0.80
C VAL A 94 0.83 -4.01 0.63
N ILE A 95 0.01 -5.05 0.80
CA ILE A 95 0.38 -6.46 0.66
C ILE A 95 -0.64 -7.15 -0.24
N ALA A 96 -0.20 -8.03 -1.14
CA ALA A 96 -1.06 -8.95 -1.86
C ALA A 96 -1.32 -10.21 -1.03
N ASP A 97 -2.58 -10.59 -0.81
CA ASP A 97 -2.94 -11.79 -0.06
C ASP A 97 -3.36 -12.97 -0.95
N ASP A 98 -3.61 -14.11 -0.31
CA ASP A 98 -3.95 -15.39 -0.93
C ASP A 98 -5.34 -15.44 -1.58
N GLN A 99 -6.15 -14.39 -1.40
CA GLN A 99 -7.46 -14.20 -2.01
C GLN A 99 -7.39 -13.26 -3.22
N ASN A 100 -6.18 -13.00 -3.77
CA ASN A 100 -5.92 -11.95 -4.77
C ASN A 100 -6.38 -10.56 -4.30
N THR A 101 -6.40 -10.34 -2.99
CA THR A 101 -6.82 -9.09 -2.41
C THR A 101 -5.60 -8.29 -2.00
N SER A 102 -5.45 -7.09 -2.54
CA SER A 102 -4.42 -6.16 -2.07
C SER A 102 -4.93 -5.41 -0.85
N ARG A 103 -4.24 -5.47 0.28
CA ARG A 103 -4.64 -4.80 1.53
C ARG A 103 -3.71 -3.64 1.81
N ALA A 104 -4.25 -2.46 2.08
CA ALA A 104 -3.48 -1.29 2.48
C ALA A 104 -3.70 -0.92 3.95
N VAL A 105 -2.59 -0.66 4.67
CA VAL A 105 -2.57 -0.25 6.07
C VAL A 105 -1.72 1.00 6.24
N MET A 106 -2.21 1.96 7.05
CA MET A 106 -1.41 3.10 7.49
C MET A 106 -1.13 3.02 9.00
N PHE A 107 0.11 3.29 9.40
CA PHE A 107 0.56 3.35 10.80
C PHE A 107 1.03 4.77 11.15
N VAL A 108 0.82 5.18 12.41
CA VAL A 108 1.42 6.40 12.98
C VAL A 108 2.42 5.97 14.07
N LYS A 109 3.70 6.30 13.90
CA LYS A 109 4.77 5.92 14.85
C LYS A 109 4.65 6.76 16.12
N ASP A 110 4.17 6.12 17.20
CA ASP A 110 4.40 6.47 18.62
C ASP A 110 3.58 5.60 19.60
N THR A 111 2.72 4.70 19.10
CA THR A 111 2.15 3.64 19.94
C THR A 111 2.04 2.34 19.14
N PHE A 112 2.15 1.22 19.84
CA PHE A 112 2.40 -0.11 19.27
C PHE A 112 1.51 -0.52 18.09
N PHE A 113 0.28 -0.07 17.94
CA PHE A 113 -0.49 -0.24 16.71
C PHE A 113 -1.54 0.88 16.60
N LYS A 114 -1.28 1.91 15.76
CA LYS A 114 -2.33 2.85 15.32
C LYS A 114 -2.73 2.47 13.90
N HIS A 115 -3.53 1.40 13.78
CA HIS A 115 -4.16 1.05 12.52
C HIS A 115 -5.03 2.23 12.11
N THR A 116 -4.71 2.79 10.95
CA THR A 116 -5.50 3.88 10.40
C THR A 116 -6.47 3.40 9.34
N MET A 117 -6.35 2.17 8.84
CA MET A 117 -7.23 1.67 7.78
C MET A 117 -6.94 0.25 7.32
N ASP A 118 -8.00 -0.41 6.84
CA ASP A 118 -7.97 -1.63 6.03
C ASP A 118 -8.92 -1.49 4.82
N TRP A 119 -8.37 -1.46 3.60
CA TRP A 119 -9.17 -1.60 2.37
C TRP A 119 -8.53 -2.57 1.38
N SER A 120 -9.37 -3.11 0.50
CA SER A 120 -9.05 -4.19 -0.41
C SER A 120 -9.21 -3.80 -1.89
N CYS A 121 -8.42 -4.44 -2.75
CA CYS A 121 -8.68 -4.47 -4.19
C CYS A 121 -8.61 -5.88 -4.72
N ALA A 122 -9.63 -6.31 -5.46
CA ALA A 122 -9.67 -7.58 -6.16
C ALA A 122 -10.21 -7.36 -7.58
N SER A 123 -9.47 -7.83 -8.59
CA SER A 123 -9.83 -7.71 -10.01
C SER A 123 -10.16 -6.27 -10.44
N GLY A 124 -9.37 -5.29 -9.98
CA GLY A 124 -9.57 -3.88 -10.28
C GLY A 124 -10.76 -3.21 -9.57
N ILE A 125 -11.38 -3.90 -8.61
CA ILE A 125 -12.50 -3.35 -7.84
C ILE A 125 -12.03 -3.07 -6.41
N LEU A 126 -12.21 -1.83 -5.96
CA LEU A 126 -11.93 -1.43 -4.59
C LEU A 126 -13.11 -1.72 -3.67
N SER A 127 -12.82 -2.18 -2.46
CA SER A 127 -13.82 -2.49 -1.44
C SER A 127 -13.24 -2.29 -0.03
N GLY A 128 -14.12 -2.15 0.96
CA GLY A 128 -13.71 -2.23 2.37
C GLY A 128 -13.45 -3.68 2.79
N ILE A 129 -12.56 -3.88 3.77
CA ILE A 129 -12.29 -5.21 4.32
C ILE A 129 -13.39 -5.59 5.31
N LYS A 130 -14.04 -6.74 5.10
CA LYS A 130 -15.10 -7.23 5.97
C LYS A 130 -14.57 -7.48 7.38
N GLY A 131 -15.22 -6.90 8.39
CA GLY A 131 -14.89 -7.10 9.80
C GLY A 131 -13.87 -6.12 10.38
N SER A 132 -13.24 -5.26 9.57
CA SER A 132 -12.35 -4.20 10.11
C SER A 132 -13.13 -3.10 10.83
N GLY A 133 -14.39 -2.87 10.43
CA GLY A 133 -15.23 -1.78 10.92
C GLY A 133 -14.93 -0.42 10.30
N ASP A 134 -13.86 -0.30 9.50
CA ASP A 134 -13.57 0.88 8.70
C ASP A 134 -14.59 1.04 7.56
N SER A 135 -14.90 2.29 7.20
CA SER A 135 -15.77 2.57 6.05
C SER A 135 -15.00 3.19 4.89
N PHE A 136 -15.36 2.77 3.69
CA PHE A 136 -14.73 3.13 2.43
C PHE A 136 -15.78 3.71 1.46
N THR A 137 -15.43 4.79 0.77
CA THR A 137 -16.20 5.34 -0.35
C THR A 137 -15.27 5.70 -1.49
N LEU A 138 -15.53 5.15 -2.69
CA LEU A 138 -14.83 5.55 -3.90
C LEU A 138 -15.59 6.68 -4.60
N HIS A 139 -14.92 7.81 -4.80
CA HIS A 139 -15.40 8.93 -5.59
C HIS A 139 -14.67 8.93 -6.94
N PRO A 140 -15.35 8.67 -8.07
CA PRO A 140 -14.71 8.74 -9.40
C PRO A 140 -14.07 10.11 -9.67
N SER A 141 -14.64 11.16 -9.09
CA SER A 141 -14.12 12.52 -9.13
C SER A 141 -14.53 13.27 -7.86
N MET A 142 -13.62 14.06 -7.29
CA MET A 142 -13.90 14.88 -6.11
C MET A 142 -13.16 16.22 -6.18
N THR A 143 -13.87 17.32 -5.95
CA THR A 143 -13.28 18.65 -5.81
C THR A 143 -12.90 18.92 -4.36
N ILE A 144 -11.62 19.17 -4.11
CA ILE A 144 -11.07 19.51 -2.80
C ILE A 144 -10.31 20.82 -2.92
N ALA A 145 -10.74 21.83 -2.16
CA ALA A 145 -10.11 23.16 -2.14
C ALA A 145 -9.91 23.77 -3.55
N GLY A 146 -10.92 23.64 -4.41
CA GLY A 146 -10.91 24.19 -5.78
C GLY A 146 -10.15 23.36 -6.82
N LYS A 147 -9.52 22.25 -6.44
CA LYS A 147 -8.86 21.32 -7.36
C LYS A 147 -9.63 20.00 -7.47
N THR A 148 -9.86 19.55 -8.69
CA THR A 148 -10.52 18.27 -8.96
C THR A 148 -9.49 17.14 -9.00
N TYR A 149 -9.78 16.06 -8.29
CA TYR A 149 -9.00 14.84 -8.24
C TYR A 149 -9.82 13.68 -8.78
N ALA A 150 -9.21 12.83 -9.59
CA ALA A 150 -9.84 11.60 -10.09
C ALA A 150 -9.62 10.45 -9.11
N ASN A 151 -10.59 9.53 -9.06
CA ASN A 151 -10.52 8.28 -8.30
C ASN A 151 -10.03 8.52 -6.86
N VAL A 152 -10.81 9.32 -6.12
CA VAL A 152 -10.52 9.64 -4.72
C VAL A 152 -11.16 8.59 -3.83
N VAL A 153 -10.32 7.93 -3.09
CA VAL A 153 -10.71 6.98 -2.05
C VAL A 153 -10.87 7.75 -0.74
N GLU A 154 -12.12 7.94 -0.32
CA GLU A 154 -12.46 8.45 1.01
C GLU A 154 -12.50 7.29 1.99
N LEU A 155 -11.82 7.48 3.11
CA LEU A 155 -11.65 6.45 4.10
C LEU A 155 -11.90 7.01 5.48
N LYS A 156 -12.68 6.27 6.26
CA LYS A 156 -13.04 6.64 7.62
C LYS A 156 -12.70 5.47 8.54
N PRO A 157 -11.57 5.56 9.27
CA PRO A 157 -11.21 4.54 10.22
C PRO A 157 -12.12 4.48 11.42
N LEU A 158 -12.34 3.27 11.94
CA LEU A 158 -13.07 3.05 13.18
C LEU A 158 -12.22 3.35 14.42
N HIS A 159 -10.96 2.89 14.42
CA HIS A 159 -10.09 2.90 15.60
C HIS A 159 -8.90 3.86 15.52
N SER A 160 -8.89 4.77 14.55
CA SER A 160 -7.82 5.77 14.47
C SER A 160 -7.91 6.74 15.63
N VAL A 161 -6.77 7.04 16.25
CA VAL A 161 -6.64 8.05 17.31
C VAL A 161 -6.16 9.41 16.78
N VAL A 162 -5.96 9.52 15.47
CA VAL A 162 -5.46 10.74 14.81
C VAL A 162 -6.48 11.27 13.81
N TYR A 163 -6.99 10.38 12.97
CA TYR A 163 -7.77 10.75 11.79
C TYR A 163 -9.24 10.41 11.97
N ARG A 164 -10.08 11.37 11.63
CA ARG A 164 -11.51 11.16 11.37
C ARG A 164 -11.72 10.60 9.97
N LYS A 165 -11.04 11.18 8.97
CA LYS A 165 -11.07 10.75 7.57
C LYS A 165 -9.76 11.04 6.86
N ILE A 166 -9.45 10.25 5.84
CA ILE A 166 -8.35 10.48 4.90
C ILE A 166 -8.87 10.28 3.49
N PHE A 167 -8.36 11.08 2.57
CA PHE A 167 -8.71 11.02 1.15
C PHE A 167 -7.42 10.78 0.35
N LEU A 168 -7.36 9.67 -0.37
CA LEU A 168 -6.26 9.34 -1.27
C LEU A 168 -6.72 9.46 -2.72
N ALA A 169 -6.04 10.27 -3.52
CA ALA A 169 -6.26 10.34 -4.96
C ALA A 169 -5.27 9.44 -5.69
N GLN A 170 -5.75 8.79 -6.74
CA GLN A 170 -4.92 7.95 -7.61
C GLN A 170 -3.73 8.73 -8.18
N ASN A 171 -2.55 8.09 -8.24
CA ASN A 171 -1.27 8.65 -8.72
C ASN A 171 -0.78 9.91 -7.99
N ILE A 172 -1.41 10.28 -6.87
CA ILE A 172 -1.05 11.45 -6.08
C ILE A 172 -0.80 11.06 -4.63
N GLY A 173 -1.61 10.19 -4.04
CA GLY A 173 -1.56 9.85 -2.62
C GLY A 173 -2.52 10.71 -1.80
N ILE A 174 -2.14 11.06 -0.56
CA ILE A 174 -3.06 11.73 0.38
C ILE A 174 -3.32 13.19 -0.05
N VAL A 175 -4.57 13.51 -0.40
CA VAL A 175 -5.00 14.84 -0.87
C VAL A 175 -5.76 15.65 0.18
N ARG A 176 -6.33 14.98 1.19
CA ARG A 176 -7.00 15.62 2.33
C ARG A 176 -6.94 14.73 3.57
N LYS A 177 -6.83 15.38 4.72
CA LYS A 177 -6.81 14.75 6.04
C LYS A 177 -7.76 15.51 6.96
N GLU A 178 -8.70 14.80 7.58
CA GLU A 178 -9.55 15.34 8.65
C GLU A 178 -9.11 14.71 9.97
N LEU A 179 -8.67 15.52 10.92
CA LEU A 179 -8.20 15.05 12.22
C LEU A 179 -9.36 14.92 13.22
N LEU A 180 -9.19 14.06 14.23
CA LEU A 180 -10.14 13.98 15.34
C LEU A 180 -10.26 15.30 16.11
N SER A 181 -9.18 16.08 16.15
CA SER A 181 -9.14 17.44 16.73
C SER A 181 -10.03 18.46 16.00
N GLY A 182 -10.60 18.11 14.84
CA GLY A 182 -11.44 19.01 14.03
C GLY A 182 -10.65 19.78 12.96
N LYS A 183 -9.32 19.81 13.02
CA LYS A 183 -8.49 20.41 11.96
C LYS A 183 -8.63 19.62 10.67
N THR A 184 -8.73 20.34 9.54
CA THR A 184 -8.75 19.76 8.20
C THR A 184 -7.57 20.29 7.40
N TYR A 185 -6.71 19.38 6.95
CA TYR A 185 -5.58 19.69 6.09
C TYR A 185 -5.90 19.29 4.64
N VAL A 186 -5.61 20.18 3.68
CA VAL A 186 -5.81 19.93 2.25
C VAL A 186 -4.50 20.14 1.50
N LEU A 187 -4.30 19.38 0.43
CA LEU A 187 -3.08 19.42 -0.37
C LEU A 187 -2.98 20.73 -1.15
N LYS A 188 -1.86 21.43 -1.00
CA LYS A 188 -1.53 22.65 -1.74
C LYS A 188 -0.68 22.35 -2.97
N SER A 189 0.37 21.58 -2.76
CA SER A 189 1.37 21.25 -3.77
C SER A 189 1.97 19.88 -3.45
N TYR A 190 2.47 19.22 -4.50
CA TYR A 190 3.15 17.95 -4.36
C TYR A 190 4.19 17.79 -5.47
N SER A 191 5.16 16.91 -5.23
CA SER A 191 6.12 16.44 -6.24
C SER A 191 6.24 14.93 -6.06
N VAL A 192 6.02 14.17 -7.12
CA VAL A 192 6.15 12.70 -7.13
C VAL A 192 7.39 12.33 -7.94
N GLN A 193 8.23 11.46 -7.38
CA GLN A 193 9.35 10.81 -8.08
C GLN A 193 8.96 9.42 -8.56
#